data_AF-A0A1M5TNN0-F1
#
_entry.id   AF-A0A1M5TNN0-F1
#
_cell.length_a   1.000
_cell.length_b   1.000
_cell.length_c   1.000
_cell.angle_alpha   90.00
_cell.angle_beta   90.00
_cell.angle_gamma   90.00
#
_symmetry.space_group_name_H-M   'P 1'
#
loop_
_entity.id
_entity.type
_entity.pdbx_description
1 polymer ?
#
loop_
_entity_poly.entity_id
_entity_poly.type
_entity_poly.pdbx_seq_one_letter_code
_entity_poly.pdbx_strand_id
1 'polypeptide(L)'
;MRFVIIFAGALTMAGQTLASDRLELEGLTPETNPQTAMPVCENIPFDKANCVRALACLGSDGVYFDGQAHGWDTGIVIGYLNDGTACEGNWVAGGTDTPGRASLQCGADLEANVLYHTLDNETGTVIGSGTDSLGREITVWSGEKVLQFLTGPDDDSPALPCGPAPIPIS
;
A
#
# COMPACT_ATOMS: atom_id res chain seq x y z
N MET A 1 -51.61 -52.26 -61.09
CA MET A 1 -52.21 -52.07 -59.75
C MET A 1 -51.42 -50.98 -59.04
N ARG A 2 -52.14 -50.10 -58.32
CA ARG A 2 -51.60 -48.98 -57.51
C ARG A 2 -50.52 -49.47 -56.53
N PHE A 3 -49.57 -48.61 -56.16
CA PHE A 3 -49.21 -48.20 -54.78
C PHE A 3 -47.89 -47.41 -54.81
N VAL A 4 -47.99 -46.07 -54.74
CA VAL A 4 -47.68 -45.20 -53.57
C VAL A 4 -46.18 -44.88 -53.45
N ILE A 5 -45.86 -43.64 -53.78
CA ILE A 5 -44.59 -42.94 -53.54
C ILE A 5 -44.57 -42.55 -52.06
N ILE A 6 -43.56 -43.01 -51.30
CA ILE A 6 -43.28 -42.49 -49.96
C ILE A 6 -42.01 -41.64 -50.07
N PHE A 7 -42.20 -40.32 -49.97
CA PHE A 7 -41.14 -39.34 -49.77
C PHE A 7 -40.57 -39.50 -48.35
N ALA A 8 -39.30 -39.90 -48.25
CA ALA A 8 -38.52 -39.76 -47.01
C ALA A 8 -37.76 -38.43 -47.08
N GLY A 9 -38.38 -37.36 -46.59
CA GLY A 9 -37.73 -36.06 -46.40
C GLY A 9 -36.82 -36.11 -45.18
N ALA A 10 -35.51 -36.00 -45.40
CA ALA A 10 -34.54 -35.78 -44.33
C ALA A 10 -34.59 -34.30 -43.91
N LEU A 11 -35.18 -34.01 -42.75
CA LEU A 11 -35.14 -32.70 -42.12
C LEU A 11 -33.81 -32.56 -41.37
N THR A 12 -32.80 -31.96 -42.00
CA THR A 12 -31.58 -31.53 -41.30
C THR A 12 -31.89 -30.32 -40.44
N MET A 13 -31.89 -30.50 -39.11
CA MET A 13 -31.93 -29.39 -38.16
C MET A 13 -30.59 -28.64 -38.19
N ALA A 14 -30.58 -27.44 -38.76
CA ALA A 14 -29.49 -26.50 -38.61
C ALA A 14 -29.49 -25.99 -37.16
N GLY A 15 -28.55 -26.44 -36.34
CA GLY A 15 -28.30 -25.88 -35.02
C GLY A 15 -27.81 -24.44 -35.17
N GLN A 16 -28.55 -23.48 -34.61
CA GLN A 16 -28.10 -22.11 -34.53
C GLN A 16 -27.03 -22.03 -33.44
N THR A 17 -25.77 -21.85 -33.84
CA THR A 17 -24.73 -21.44 -32.91
C THR A 17 -25.00 -19.98 -32.55
N LEU A 18 -25.51 -19.74 -31.34
CA LEU A 18 -25.51 -18.41 -30.76
C LEU A 18 -24.05 -18.09 -30.44
N ALA A 19 -23.42 -17.29 -31.30
CA ALA A 19 -22.17 -16.64 -30.97
C ALA A 19 -22.46 -15.70 -29.80
N SER A 20 -22.15 -16.15 -28.58
CA SER A 20 -22.15 -15.31 -27.40
C SER A 20 -20.90 -14.44 -27.49
N ASP A 21 -21.05 -13.29 -28.12
CA ASP A 21 -19.99 -12.28 -28.19
C ASP A 21 -19.83 -11.71 -26.77
N ARG A 22 -18.87 -12.27 -26.02
CA ARG A 22 -18.40 -11.67 -24.79
C ARG A 22 -17.56 -10.47 -25.22
N LEU A 23 -18.12 -9.27 -25.07
CA LEU A 23 -17.31 -8.06 -25.01
C LEU A 23 -16.35 -8.21 -23.82
N GLU A 24 -15.12 -8.64 -24.08
CA GLU A 24 -14.02 -8.45 -23.15
C GLU A 24 -13.68 -6.96 -23.19
N LEU A 25 -14.13 -6.23 -22.16
CA LEU A 25 -13.70 -4.86 -21.95
C LEU A 25 -12.26 -4.93 -21.42
N GLU A 26 -11.29 -4.97 -22.33
CA GLU A 26 -9.86 -4.83 -22.01
C GLU A 26 -9.68 -3.50 -21.25
N GLY A 27 -9.39 -3.59 -19.95
CA GLY A 27 -9.12 -2.42 -19.09
C GLY A 27 -9.93 -2.28 -17.80
N LEU A 28 -10.79 -3.25 -17.45
CA LEU A 28 -11.50 -3.27 -16.15
C LEU A 28 -11.09 -4.43 -15.24
N THR A 29 -9.84 -4.88 -15.31
CA THR A 29 -9.29 -5.55 -14.13
C THR A 29 -9.20 -4.49 -13.04
N PRO A 30 -9.87 -4.65 -11.88
CA PRO A 30 -9.63 -3.76 -10.76
C PRO A 30 -8.14 -3.87 -10.45
N GLU A 31 -7.36 -2.84 -10.77
CA GLU A 31 -5.98 -2.76 -10.29
C GLU A 31 -6.11 -2.79 -8.77
N THR A 32 -5.78 -3.94 -8.19
CA THR A 32 -5.88 -4.12 -6.76
C THR A 32 -4.82 -3.22 -6.18
N ASN A 33 -5.26 -2.13 -5.54
CA ASN A 33 -4.39 -1.18 -4.86
C ASN A 33 -3.41 -1.99 -3.98
N PRO A 34 -2.12 -2.04 -4.30
CA PRO A 34 -1.19 -2.92 -3.61
C PRO A 34 -1.05 -2.54 -2.13
N GLN A 35 -1.31 -1.28 -1.78
CA GLN A 35 -1.40 -0.81 -0.40
C GLN A 35 -2.51 -1.53 0.38
N THR A 36 -3.70 -1.69 -0.22
CA THR A 36 -4.86 -2.35 0.41
C THR A 36 -4.67 -3.87 0.54
N ALA A 37 -3.75 -4.46 -0.22
CA ALA A 37 -3.46 -5.88 -0.19
C ALA A 37 -2.48 -6.29 0.93
N MET A 38 -1.83 -5.33 1.60
CA MET A 38 -0.89 -5.64 2.68
C MET A 38 -1.64 -6.21 3.91
N PRO A 39 -1.05 -7.20 4.61
CA PRO A 39 -1.68 -7.79 5.79
C PRO A 39 -1.81 -6.75 6.91
N VAL A 40 -2.75 -6.94 7.84
CA VAL A 40 -2.85 -6.08 9.01
C VAL A 40 -1.62 -6.30 9.91
N CYS A 41 -0.94 -5.22 10.29
CA CYS A 41 0.15 -5.29 11.25
C CYS A 41 -0.37 -5.61 12.66
N GLU A 42 0.36 -6.46 13.37
CA GLU A 42 0.18 -6.69 14.80
C GLU A 42 1.40 -6.16 15.57
N ASN A 43 1.16 -5.24 16.50
CA ASN A 43 2.19 -4.79 17.42
C ASN A 43 2.39 -5.86 18.51
N ILE A 44 3.57 -6.47 18.55
CA ILE A 44 3.93 -7.54 19.48
C ILE A 44 5.19 -7.10 20.22
N PRO A 45 5.06 -6.50 21.41
CA PRO A 45 6.20 -5.98 22.13
C PRO A 45 7.29 -7.03 22.36
N PHE A 46 8.55 -6.63 22.09
CA PHE A 46 9.77 -7.43 22.26
C PHE A 46 9.92 -8.66 21.34
N ASP A 47 9.09 -8.78 20.30
CA ASP A 47 9.12 -9.90 19.36
C ASP A 47 9.64 -9.51 17.97
N LYS A 48 10.39 -10.39 17.31
CA LYS A 48 10.88 -10.15 15.94
C LYS A 48 9.76 -10.24 14.88
N ALA A 49 8.62 -10.85 15.22
CA ALA A 49 7.40 -10.84 14.43
C ALA A 49 6.59 -9.53 14.55
N ASN A 50 7.01 -8.59 15.41
CA ASN A 50 6.36 -7.30 15.57
C ASN A 50 6.21 -6.58 14.22
N CYS A 51 5.06 -5.95 14.01
CA CYS A 51 4.74 -5.18 12.81
C CYS A 51 4.05 -3.89 13.25
N VAL A 52 4.51 -2.75 12.75
CA VAL A 52 3.81 -1.46 12.89
C VAL A 52 3.70 -0.79 11.54
N ARG A 53 2.65 0.00 11.34
CA ARG A 53 2.49 0.77 10.11
C ARG A 53 3.56 1.87 10.04
N ALA A 54 4.05 2.15 8.85
CA ALA A 54 5.05 3.17 8.56
C ALA A 54 4.51 4.05 7.43
N LEU A 55 4.38 5.34 7.70
CA LEU A 55 3.74 6.31 6.82
C LEU A 55 4.69 7.49 6.62
N ALA A 56 4.80 8.03 5.42
CA ALA A 56 5.63 9.21 5.21
C ALA A 56 5.08 10.15 4.14
N CYS A 57 5.38 11.43 4.29
CA CYS A 57 5.25 12.43 3.24
C CYS A 57 6.61 12.65 2.57
N LEU A 58 6.62 12.67 1.24
CA LEU A 58 7.80 12.96 0.43
C LEU A 58 7.60 14.32 -0.26
N GLY A 59 8.14 15.38 0.34
CA GLY A 59 7.87 16.75 -0.04
C GLY A 59 6.46 17.21 0.35
N SER A 60 5.98 18.25 -0.34
CA SER A 60 4.69 18.91 -0.07
C SER A 60 3.68 18.78 -1.22
N ASP A 61 3.97 17.92 -2.20
CA ASP A 61 3.20 17.81 -3.45
C ASP A 61 2.19 16.65 -3.41
N GLY A 62 1.89 16.11 -2.23
CA GLY A 62 0.96 15.00 -2.04
C GLY A 62 1.55 13.61 -2.35
N VAL A 63 2.87 13.50 -2.51
CA VAL A 63 3.54 12.19 -2.62
C VAL A 63 3.69 11.60 -1.23
N TYR A 64 3.25 10.36 -1.06
CA TYR A 64 3.30 9.67 0.22
C TYR A 64 3.69 8.21 0.08
N PHE A 65 4.26 7.68 1.16
CA PHE A 65 4.57 6.28 1.37
C PHE A 65 3.58 5.68 2.37
N ASP A 66 3.08 4.49 2.06
CA ASP A 66 2.27 3.66 2.96
C ASP A 66 2.82 2.24 3.01
N GLY A 67 3.21 1.80 4.20
CA GLY A 67 3.94 0.56 4.39
C GLY A 67 3.97 0.08 5.84
N GLN A 68 4.89 -0.83 6.09
CA GLN A 68 5.02 -1.57 7.35
C GLN A 68 6.48 -1.69 7.72
N ALA A 69 6.77 -1.47 9.01
CA ALA A 69 8.05 -1.78 9.62
C ALA A 69 7.92 -3.06 10.44
N HIS A 70 8.76 -4.05 10.13
CA HIS A 70 8.77 -5.35 10.79
C HIS A 70 10.01 -5.50 11.68
N GLY A 71 9.86 -6.10 12.85
CA GLY A 71 10.92 -6.31 13.84
C GLY A 71 10.75 -5.46 15.12
N TRP A 72 11.71 -5.59 16.06
CA TRP A 72 11.65 -4.89 17.36
C TRP A 72 12.82 -3.92 17.63
N ASP A 73 14.05 -4.27 17.24
CA ASP A 73 15.23 -3.40 17.37
C ASP A 73 15.87 -3.09 16.00
N THR A 74 15.53 -3.90 15.02
CA THR A 74 15.97 -3.81 13.64
C THR A 74 15.06 -4.72 12.83
N GLY A 75 14.94 -4.42 11.55
CA GLY A 75 14.29 -5.28 10.58
C GLY A 75 14.07 -4.55 9.27
N ILE A 76 13.00 -4.92 8.58
CA ILE A 76 12.72 -4.44 7.24
C ILE A 76 11.59 -3.41 7.25
N VAL A 77 11.60 -2.55 6.25
CA VAL A 77 10.49 -1.67 5.90
C VAL A 77 10.04 -2.03 4.51
N ILE A 78 8.75 -2.29 4.31
CA ILE A 78 8.16 -2.60 3.02
C ILE A 78 6.91 -1.73 2.81
N GLY A 79 6.61 -1.37 1.57
CA GLY A 79 5.40 -0.61 1.26
C GLY A 79 5.40 -0.08 -0.16
N TYR A 80 4.55 0.91 -0.39
CA TYR A 80 4.37 1.51 -1.71
C TYR A 80 4.25 3.03 -1.62
N LEU A 81 4.71 3.70 -2.67
CA LEU A 81 4.29 5.08 -2.91
C LEU A 81 2.84 5.12 -3.39
N ASN A 82 2.24 6.30 -3.33
CA ASN A 82 0.87 6.55 -3.74
C ASN A 82 0.58 6.30 -5.24
N ASP A 83 1.62 6.15 -6.07
CA ASP A 83 1.51 5.74 -7.48
C ASP A 83 1.67 4.22 -7.70
N GLY A 84 1.82 3.44 -6.61
CA GLY A 84 2.02 2.00 -6.65
C GLY A 84 3.49 1.56 -6.77
N THR A 85 4.45 2.48 -6.79
CA THR A 85 5.88 2.13 -6.80
C THR A 85 6.26 1.39 -5.52
N ALA A 86 6.75 0.16 -5.65
CA ALA A 86 7.19 -0.65 -4.52
C ALA A 86 8.46 -0.09 -3.87
N CYS A 87 8.49 -0.16 -2.54
CA CYS A 87 9.61 0.26 -1.72
C CYS A 87 10.01 -0.82 -0.72
N GLU A 88 11.31 -1.03 -0.56
CA GLU A 88 11.89 -1.94 0.44
C GLU A 88 13.13 -1.32 1.08
N GLY A 89 13.35 -1.64 2.36
CA GLY A 89 14.42 -1.05 3.12
C GLY A 89 14.68 -1.75 4.43
N ASN A 90 15.56 -1.14 5.22
CA ASN A 90 15.91 -1.61 6.55
C ASN A 90 15.79 -0.49 7.55
N TRP A 91 15.53 -0.85 8.80
CA TRP A 91 15.53 0.07 9.91
C TRP A 91 16.28 -0.49 11.11
N VAL A 92 16.74 0.42 11.96
CA VAL A 92 17.43 0.12 13.21
C VAL A 92 16.93 1.09 14.27
N ALA A 93 16.55 0.56 15.43
CA ALA A 93 16.12 1.34 16.58
C ALA A 93 17.23 2.27 17.06
N GLY A 94 16.82 3.42 17.60
CA GLY A 94 17.73 4.33 18.28
C GLY A 94 18.14 3.82 19.65
N GLY A 95 19.22 4.36 20.18
CA GLY A 95 19.67 4.19 21.56
C GLY A 95 19.78 5.54 22.27
N THR A 96 20.36 5.53 23.47
CA THR A 96 20.54 6.74 24.31
C THR A 96 21.28 7.87 23.59
N ASP A 97 22.28 7.53 22.77
CA ASP A 97 23.15 8.51 22.10
C ASP A 97 23.04 8.47 20.57
N THR A 98 22.11 7.70 20.00
CA THR A 98 22.02 7.53 18.54
C THR A 98 20.55 7.49 18.10
N PRO A 99 20.12 8.37 17.17
CA PRO A 99 18.76 8.33 16.66
C PRO A 99 18.49 7.03 15.91
N GLY A 100 17.24 6.59 15.93
CA GLY A 100 16.78 5.49 15.08
C GLY A 100 16.88 5.88 13.62
N ARG A 101 17.08 4.90 12.74
CA ARG A 101 17.35 5.14 11.33
C ARG A 101 16.57 4.19 10.46
N ALA A 102 16.16 4.65 9.29
CA ALA A 102 15.72 3.77 8.22
C ALA A 102 16.25 4.27 6.86
N SER A 103 16.51 3.32 5.98
CA SER A 103 16.89 3.53 4.58
C SER A 103 15.93 2.74 3.71
N LEU A 104 15.38 3.37 2.67
CA LEU A 104 14.36 2.79 1.80
C LEU A 104 14.75 3.02 0.34
N GLN A 105 14.58 2.00 -0.49
CA GLN A 105 14.72 2.06 -1.94
C GLN A 105 13.33 1.86 -2.56
N CYS A 106 12.87 2.83 -3.35
CA CYS A 106 11.62 2.79 -4.09
C CYS A 106 11.91 2.73 -5.59
N GLY A 107 11.46 1.66 -6.26
CA GLY A 107 11.83 1.41 -7.66
C GLY A 107 13.36 1.43 -7.88
N ALA A 108 13.80 1.83 -9.08
CA ALA A 108 15.22 1.84 -9.43
C ALA A 108 16.00 3.09 -8.97
N ASP A 109 15.32 4.23 -8.84
CA ASP A 109 16.00 5.54 -8.83
C ASP A 109 15.75 6.39 -7.58
N LEU A 110 14.86 5.96 -6.68
CA LEU A 110 14.51 6.73 -5.50
C LEU A 110 15.02 6.07 -4.22
N GLU A 111 16.00 6.72 -3.57
CA GLU A 111 16.49 6.32 -2.25
C GLU A 111 16.01 7.34 -1.21
N ALA A 112 15.56 6.88 -0.05
CA ALA A 112 15.12 7.72 1.06
C ALA A 112 15.85 7.32 2.34
N ASN A 113 16.32 8.31 3.10
CA ASN A 113 17.01 8.10 4.37
C ASN A 113 16.35 8.96 5.44
N VAL A 114 16.00 8.36 6.58
CA VAL A 114 15.28 9.03 7.67
C VAL A 114 15.93 8.79 9.04
N LEU A 115 15.81 9.79 9.90
CA LEU A 115 16.21 9.77 11.30
C LEU A 115 15.01 10.00 12.20
N TYR A 116 14.74 9.06 13.10
CA TYR A 116 13.70 9.18 14.12
C TYR A 116 14.23 9.93 15.33
N HIS A 117 13.51 10.95 15.77
CA HIS A 117 13.98 11.91 16.77
C HIS A 117 12.94 12.28 17.83
N THR A 118 11.66 11.99 17.61
CA THR A 118 10.58 12.28 18.57
C THR A 118 9.74 11.04 18.82
N LEU A 119 9.32 10.83 20.06
CA LEU A 119 8.34 9.83 20.46
C LEU A 119 7.13 10.53 21.07
N ASP A 120 5.96 10.29 20.48
CA ASP A 120 4.69 10.59 21.11
C ASP A 120 4.33 9.48 22.10
N ASN A 121 4.37 9.79 23.40
CA ASN A 121 4.18 8.79 24.46
C ASN A 121 2.73 8.31 24.58
N GLU A 122 1.75 9.08 24.09
CA GLU A 122 0.33 8.73 24.18
C GLU A 122 -0.04 7.62 23.18
N THR A 123 0.46 7.77 21.95
CA THR A 123 0.16 6.86 20.84
C THR A 123 1.28 5.85 20.57
N GLY A 124 2.45 6.04 21.17
CA GLY A 124 3.64 5.25 20.85
C GLY A 124 4.17 5.53 19.43
N THR A 125 3.83 6.69 18.86
CA THR A 125 4.24 7.07 17.49
C THR A 125 5.61 7.70 17.51
N VAL A 126 6.57 7.11 16.81
CA VAL A 126 7.85 7.74 16.50
C VAL A 126 7.74 8.62 15.26
N ILE A 127 8.33 9.80 15.35
CA ILE A 127 8.36 10.79 14.28
C ILE A 127 9.81 10.96 13.84
N GLY A 128 10.00 10.93 12.53
CA GLY A 128 11.30 11.10 11.91
C GLY A 128 11.27 12.12 10.78
N SER A 129 12.46 12.54 10.38
CA SER A 129 12.67 13.41 9.24
C SER A 129 13.87 12.97 8.42
N GLY A 130 13.92 13.36 7.15
CA GLY A 130 14.96 12.92 6.23
C GLY A 130 14.89 13.58 4.87
N THR A 131 15.60 12.99 3.92
CA THR A 131 15.58 13.42 2.52
C THR A 131 15.62 12.21 1.59
N ASP A 132 15.07 12.36 0.39
CA ASP A 132 15.29 11.40 -0.69
C ASP A 132 16.41 11.83 -1.66
N SER A 133 16.72 10.97 -2.63
CA SER A 133 17.72 11.19 -3.68
C SER A 133 17.38 12.35 -4.62
N LEU A 134 16.13 12.82 -4.62
CA LEU A 134 15.67 14.00 -5.37
C LEU A 134 15.77 15.29 -4.55
N GLY A 135 16.16 15.20 -3.27
CA GLY A 135 16.28 16.33 -2.35
C GLY A 135 14.95 16.77 -1.74
N ARG A 136 13.88 15.97 -1.83
CA ARG A 136 12.61 16.26 -1.15
C ARG A 136 12.77 15.97 0.33
N GLU A 137 12.25 16.87 1.17
CA GLU A 137 12.17 16.64 2.60
C GLU A 137 11.17 15.51 2.90
N ILE A 138 11.49 14.68 3.88
CA ILE A 138 10.64 13.58 4.33
C ILE A 138 10.21 13.83 5.75
N THR A 139 8.91 13.64 6.03
CA THR A 139 8.40 13.44 7.38
C THR A 139 7.81 12.05 7.47
N VAL A 140 8.18 11.29 8.50
CA VAL A 140 7.76 9.90 8.69
C VAL A 140 7.16 9.68 10.07
N TRP A 141 6.13 8.83 10.12
CA TRP A 141 5.45 8.39 11.33
C TRP A 141 5.37 6.87 11.35
N SER A 142 5.65 6.26 12.49
CA SER A 142 5.46 4.82 12.68
C SER A 142 5.22 4.52 14.15
N GLY A 143 4.54 3.43 14.48
CA GLY A 143 4.33 3.04 15.88
C GLY A 143 3.00 2.32 16.11
N GLU A 144 2.73 2.04 17.39
CA GLU A 144 1.58 1.23 17.83
C GLU A 144 0.24 1.84 17.37
N LYS A 145 0.05 3.15 17.58
CA LYS A 145 -1.20 3.85 17.27
C LYS A 145 -0.97 5.02 16.32
N VAL A 146 -0.17 4.81 15.29
CA VAL A 146 0.16 5.85 14.30
C VAL A 146 -1.08 6.41 13.58
N LEU A 147 -2.10 5.59 13.34
CA LEU A 147 -3.35 6.08 12.78
C LEU A 147 -4.09 6.99 13.76
N GLN A 148 -4.13 6.64 15.05
CA GLN A 148 -4.71 7.52 16.07
C GLN A 148 -3.95 8.85 16.15
N PHE A 149 -2.61 8.82 16.05
CA PHE A 149 -1.78 10.03 16.03
C PHE A 149 -2.09 10.95 14.84
N LEU A 150 -2.39 10.36 13.68
CA LEU A 150 -2.73 11.08 12.45
C LEU A 150 -4.22 11.44 12.32
N THR A 151 -5.03 11.08 13.31
CA THR A 151 -6.42 11.55 13.42
C THR A 151 -6.41 12.86 14.21
N GLY A 152 -6.85 13.95 13.58
CA GLY A 152 -6.99 15.23 14.27
C GLY A 152 -7.98 15.15 15.44
N PRO A 153 -7.89 16.09 16.40
CA PRO A 153 -8.73 16.06 17.61
C PRO A 153 -10.23 16.15 17.33
N ASP A 154 -10.61 16.74 16.20
CA ASP A 154 -11.99 16.92 15.76
C ASP A 154 -12.35 16.00 14.56
N ASP A 155 -11.44 15.11 14.17
CA ASP A 155 -11.60 14.23 13.01
C ASP A 155 -12.00 12.81 13.42
N ASP A 156 -12.76 12.13 12.56
CA ASP A 156 -13.17 10.73 12.76
C ASP A 156 -12.28 9.74 12.00
N SER A 157 -11.34 10.23 11.18
CA SER A 157 -10.51 9.41 10.30
C SER A 157 -9.08 9.94 10.18
N PRO A 158 -8.06 9.06 10.10
CA PRO A 158 -6.68 9.49 9.94
C PRO A 158 -6.40 10.09 8.57
N ALA A 159 -5.52 11.09 8.53
CA ALA A 159 -5.10 11.71 7.28
C ALA A 159 -3.62 12.13 7.29
N LEU A 160 -2.97 12.03 6.14
CA LEU A 160 -1.59 12.45 5.96
C LEU A 160 -1.51 13.93 5.57
N PRO A 161 -0.66 14.74 6.24
CA PRO A 161 -0.45 16.14 5.91
C PRO A 161 0.61 16.32 4.79
N CYS A 162 0.52 15.55 3.71
CA CYS A 162 1.56 15.52 2.65
C CYS A 162 1.42 16.60 1.58
N GLY A 163 0.48 17.53 1.74
CA GLY A 163 0.25 18.59 0.76
C GLY A 163 -0.77 19.62 1.20
N PRO A 164 -1.31 20.42 0.27
CA PRO A 164 -2.22 21.53 0.59
C PRO A 164 -3.55 21.09 1.20
N ALA A 165 -3.93 19.82 1.00
CA ALA A 165 -5.08 19.20 1.63
C ALA A 165 -4.65 17.88 2.29
N PRO A 166 -5.23 17.52 3.46
CA PRO A 166 -5.00 16.21 4.08
C PRO A 166 -5.43 15.06 3.17
N ILE A 167 -4.64 13.98 3.16
CA ILE A 167 -4.91 12.78 2.36
C ILE A 167 -5.47 11.68 3.28
N PRO A 168 -6.74 11.26 3.11
CA PRO A 168 -7.32 10.20 3.93
C PRO A 168 -6.54 8.89 3.77
N ILE A 169 -6.32 8.19 4.89
CA ILE A 169 -5.73 6.84 4.92
C ILE A 169 -6.64 5.87 5.67
N SER A 170 -6.55 4.58 5.34
CA SER A 170 -7.34 3.51 5.95
C SER A 170 -6.45 2.39 6.45
#